data_AF-A0A7J3GX04-F1
#
_entry.id   AF-A0A7J3GX04-F1
#
_cell.length_a   1.000
_cell.length_b   1.000
_cell.length_c   1.000
_cell.angle_alpha   90.00
_cell.angle_beta   90.00
_cell.angle_gamma   90.00
#
_symmetry.space_group_name_H-M   'P 1'
#
loop_
_entity.id
_entity.type
_entity.pdbx_description
1 polymer ?
#
loop_
_entity_poly.entity_id
_entity_poly.type
_entity_poly.pdbx_seq_one_letter_code
_entity_poly.pdbx_strand_id
1 'polypeptide(L)'
;MRSDQKRRGVSAALAAIFLLVIVFAIAVPMLIFTQSLYSLLSSEVGSRRNFDVDRYSERLKIRIGVGDQPGEPLLLVENSGPISVKVVRVWVIENRTGAPLPADGPCLADQITIDPGQEISIEVGHCIPDDFTGFVLFKVVTSRGRAFTSDLVYIREGRLPSFAFPHTLTVSIVNMRRGRTYTVTVEPVNSGDAEPKRFTHKATASNENVTVAFGTTAGAFKVTLYENGRLVQLGEGRNPVTVSVPDQTSVVFDLGRRSVERVDLQVSLRAVPKTVRLQGGSDDSEIVTLMVYVSLPKGPGKEQEDVTITGFDGSLIGFSGNVNARLLRCETFTGVTLSPGSTQIIALCDVEIQGGRGGGRGQLTISLAAGAVVGQGEVTGMTYTSGPASTTVDVKPGGGDGGGKGGGQ
;
A
#
# COMPACT_ATOMS: atom_id res chain seq x y z
N MET A 1 30.77 -27.47 115.15
CA MET A 1 29.88 -26.96 114.09
C MET A 1 30.42 -25.64 113.54
N ARG A 2 31.26 -25.64 112.47
CA ARG A 2 31.49 -24.51 111.54
C ARG A 2 32.57 -24.70 110.46
N SER A 3 33.18 -25.88 110.29
CA SER A 3 34.22 -26.07 109.24
C SER A 3 33.78 -26.86 108.00
N ASP A 4 32.74 -27.68 108.06
CA ASP A 4 32.34 -28.53 106.91
C ASP A 4 31.49 -27.83 105.85
N GLN A 5 31.02 -26.61 106.13
CA GLN A 5 30.33 -25.80 105.14
C GLN A 5 31.30 -25.16 104.11
N LYS A 6 32.59 -25.00 104.45
CA LYS A 6 33.59 -24.39 103.54
C LYS A 6 34.07 -25.32 102.42
N ARG A 7 34.07 -26.64 102.61
CA ARG A 7 34.55 -27.60 101.59
C ARG A 7 33.49 -28.00 100.56
N ARG A 8 32.21 -27.95 100.92
CA ARG A 8 31.09 -28.22 99.97
C ARG A 8 30.88 -27.13 98.92
N GLY A 9 31.32 -25.89 99.20
CA GLY A 9 31.26 -24.79 98.22
C GLY A 9 32.31 -24.90 97.10
N VAL A 10 33.46 -25.52 97.37
CA VAL A 10 34.58 -25.60 96.41
C VAL A 10 34.32 -26.64 95.32
N SER A 11 33.73 -27.79 95.64
CA SER A 11 33.39 -28.82 94.64
C SER A 11 32.24 -28.40 93.73
N ALA A 12 31.25 -27.68 94.28
CA ALA A 12 30.16 -27.11 93.50
C ALA A 12 30.67 -26.02 92.54
N ALA A 13 31.62 -25.18 92.99
CA ALA A 13 32.27 -24.18 92.14
C ALA A 13 33.08 -24.83 91.01
N LEU A 14 33.86 -25.88 91.29
CA LEU A 14 34.62 -26.61 90.27
C LEU A 14 33.70 -27.26 89.22
N ALA A 15 32.63 -27.93 89.65
CA ALA A 15 31.67 -28.53 88.73
C ALA A 15 30.97 -27.48 87.84
N ALA A 16 30.60 -26.33 88.41
CA ALA A 16 30.03 -25.22 87.65
C ALA A 16 30.99 -24.65 86.60
N ILE A 17 32.29 -24.55 86.94
CA ILE A 17 33.33 -24.10 86.00
C ILE A 17 33.49 -25.09 84.84
N PHE A 18 33.58 -26.40 85.12
CA PHE A 18 33.67 -27.41 84.06
C PHE A 18 32.45 -27.41 83.14
N LEU A 19 31.24 -27.29 83.70
CA LEU A 19 30.02 -27.20 82.90
C LEU A 19 30.03 -25.95 82.01
N LEU A 20 30.45 -24.81 82.53
CA LEU A 20 30.56 -23.57 81.75
C LEU A 20 31.58 -23.72 80.62
N VAL A 21 32.74 -24.34 80.86
CA VAL A 21 33.75 -24.60 79.84
C VAL A 21 33.21 -25.53 78.74
N ILE A 22 32.50 -26.60 79.10
CA ILE A 22 31.89 -27.52 78.13
C ILE A 22 30.83 -26.81 77.29
N VAL A 23 29.96 -26.01 77.93
CA VAL A 23 28.93 -25.23 77.23
C VAL A 23 29.58 -24.23 76.27
N PHE A 24 30.62 -23.50 76.70
CA PHE A 24 31.35 -22.59 75.81
C PHE A 24 32.07 -23.32 74.67
N ALA A 25 32.70 -24.46 74.96
CA ALA A 25 33.41 -25.27 73.98
C ALA A 25 32.48 -25.89 72.91
N ILE A 26 31.18 -26.04 73.19
CA ILE A 26 30.19 -26.53 72.23
C ILE A 26 29.45 -25.36 71.56
N ALA A 27 28.95 -24.42 72.35
CA ALA A 27 28.09 -23.34 71.86
C ALA A 27 28.84 -22.36 70.95
N VAL A 28 30.09 -22.01 71.28
CA VAL A 28 30.87 -21.05 70.48
C VAL A 28 31.20 -21.64 69.09
N PRO A 29 31.76 -22.86 68.96
CA PRO A 29 31.98 -23.46 67.64
C PRO A 29 30.70 -23.70 66.86
N MET A 30 29.60 -24.07 67.51
CA MET A 30 28.30 -24.25 66.85
C MET A 30 27.77 -22.91 66.30
N LEU A 31 27.92 -21.82 67.04
CA LEU A 31 27.54 -20.49 66.59
C LEU A 31 28.41 -20.02 65.40
N ILE A 32 29.73 -20.24 65.45
CA ILE A 32 30.64 -19.92 64.33
C ILE A 32 30.27 -20.76 63.09
N PHE A 33 29.99 -22.05 63.29
CA PHE A 33 29.60 -22.95 62.21
C PHE A 33 28.28 -22.52 61.54
N THR A 34 27.26 -22.17 62.33
CA THR A 34 25.98 -21.68 61.79
C THR A 34 26.16 -20.37 61.04
N GLN A 35 26.94 -19.42 61.55
CA GLN A 35 27.25 -18.17 60.85
C GLN A 35 27.95 -18.43 59.50
N SER A 36 28.92 -19.35 59.47
CA SER A 36 29.62 -19.75 58.24
C SER A 36 28.66 -20.37 57.21
N LEU A 37 27.78 -21.27 57.65
CA LEU A 37 26.74 -21.86 56.79
C LEU A 37 25.79 -20.81 56.22
N TYR A 38 25.31 -19.85 57.04
CA TYR A 38 24.45 -18.78 56.56
C TYR A 38 25.13 -17.92 55.49
N SER A 39 26.42 -17.59 55.68
CA SER A 39 27.18 -16.83 54.68
C SER A 39 27.31 -17.59 53.36
N LEU A 40 27.62 -18.88 53.42
CA LEU A 40 27.74 -19.73 52.22
C LEU A 40 26.40 -19.86 51.48
N LEU A 41 25.33 -20.16 52.22
CA LEU A 41 23.97 -20.27 51.67
C LEU A 41 23.52 -18.96 51.04
N SER A 42 23.71 -17.83 51.72
CA SER A 42 23.35 -16.51 51.19
C SER A 42 24.13 -16.17 49.92
N SER A 43 25.42 -16.51 49.86
CA SER A 43 26.26 -16.30 48.67
C SER A 43 25.78 -17.15 47.49
N GLU A 44 25.49 -18.43 47.71
CA GLU A 44 25.02 -19.32 46.66
C GLU A 44 23.63 -18.92 46.13
N VAL A 45 22.72 -18.54 47.03
CA VAL A 45 21.39 -18.01 46.65
C VAL A 45 21.53 -16.71 45.86
N GLY A 46 22.40 -15.79 46.29
CA GLY A 46 22.69 -14.57 45.56
C GLY A 46 23.27 -14.83 44.17
N SER A 47 24.24 -15.75 44.07
CA SER A 47 24.87 -16.17 42.81
C SER A 47 23.85 -16.74 41.83
N ARG A 48 23.00 -17.67 42.28
CA ARG A 48 21.93 -18.27 41.46
C ARG A 48 20.91 -17.24 41.01
N ARG A 49 20.50 -16.33 41.91
CA ARG A 49 19.56 -15.27 41.56
C ARG A 49 20.13 -14.36 40.48
N ASN A 50 21.39 -13.94 40.60
CA ASN A 50 22.04 -13.11 39.59
C ASN A 50 22.17 -13.86 38.26
N PHE A 51 22.56 -15.14 38.30
CA PHE A 51 22.62 -15.99 37.11
C PHE A 51 21.27 -16.09 36.40
N ASP A 52 20.17 -16.27 37.14
CA ASP A 52 18.82 -16.35 36.57
C ASP A 52 18.36 -15.01 35.98
N VAL A 53 18.66 -13.89 36.64
CA VAL A 53 18.38 -12.54 36.14
C VAL A 53 19.16 -12.25 34.85
N ASP A 54 20.45 -12.56 34.84
CA ASP A 54 21.30 -12.42 33.65
C ASP A 54 20.77 -13.30 32.52
N ARG A 55 20.48 -14.56 32.80
CA ARG A 55 19.88 -15.50 31.85
C ARG A 55 18.59 -14.92 31.28
N TYR A 56 17.69 -14.40 32.10
CA TYR A 56 16.42 -13.80 31.64
C TYR A 56 16.64 -12.55 30.77
N SER A 57 17.73 -11.81 31.04
CA SER A 57 18.08 -10.58 30.34
C SER A 57 18.72 -10.82 28.96
N GLU A 58 19.21 -12.02 28.67
CA GLU A 58 19.70 -12.36 27.33
C GLU A 58 18.59 -12.25 26.26
N ARG A 59 18.88 -11.55 25.15
CA ARG A 59 17.97 -11.45 24.01
C ARG A 59 18.76 -11.51 22.71
N LEU A 60 18.65 -12.62 21.99
CA LEU A 60 19.21 -12.77 20.66
C LEU A 60 18.10 -12.80 19.62
N LYS A 61 18.32 -12.13 18.49
CA LYS A 61 17.54 -12.32 17.26
C LYS A 61 18.38 -13.12 16.28
N ILE A 62 17.78 -14.16 15.70
CA ILE A 62 18.46 -15.04 14.75
C ILE A 62 17.73 -14.93 13.42
N ARG A 63 18.47 -14.57 12.38
CA ARG A 63 17.97 -14.44 11.01
C ARG A 63 18.87 -15.23 10.08
N ILE A 64 18.33 -15.59 8.91
CA ILE A 64 19.10 -16.27 7.86
C ILE A 64 19.38 -15.25 6.75
N GLY A 65 20.66 -15.13 6.40
CA GLY A 65 21.15 -14.40 5.25
C GLY A 65 21.73 -15.35 4.20
N VAL A 66 22.21 -14.75 3.12
CA VAL A 66 22.97 -15.43 2.07
C VAL A 66 24.44 -15.07 2.28
N GLY A 67 25.31 -16.07 2.24
CA GLY A 67 26.77 -15.93 2.35
C GLY A 67 27.41 -15.39 1.07
N ASP A 68 28.74 -15.46 1.02
CA ASP A 68 29.52 -14.97 -0.11
C ASP A 68 29.29 -15.79 -1.39
N GLN A 69 28.95 -17.08 -1.25
CA GLN A 69 28.55 -17.92 -2.37
C GLN A 69 27.02 -17.94 -2.57
N PRO A 70 26.53 -17.95 -3.83
CA PRO A 70 25.10 -17.97 -4.12
C PRO A 70 24.40 -19.17 -3.46
N GLY A 71 23.44 -18.88 -2.60
CA GLY A 71 22.65 -19.89 -1.90
C GLY A 71 23.35 -20.51 -0.69
N GLU A 72 24.55 -20.06 -0.31
CA GLU A 72 25.17 -20.50 0.94
C GLU A 72 24.43 -19.89 2.13
N PRO A 73 23.91 -20.70 3.09
CA PRO A 73 23.21 -20.16 4.24
C PRO A 73 24.19 -19.52 5.23
N LEU A 74 23.91 -18.28 5.60
CA LEU A 74 24.64 -17.51 6.60
C LEU A 74 23.71 -17.21 7.79
N LEU A 75 24.15 -17.46 9.01
CA LEU A 75 23.37 -17.18 10.21
C LEU A 75 23.72 -15.80 10.75
N LEU A 76 22.75 -14.89 10.78
CA LEU A 76 22.89 -13.56 11.35
C LEU A 76 22.37 -13.57 12.79
N VAL A 77 23.23 -13.25 13.75
CA VAL A 77 22.89 -13.27 15.18
C VAL A 77 23.11 -11.88 15.76
N GLU A 78 22.02 -11.24 16.16
CA GLU A 78 22.00 -9.89 16.76
C GLU A 78 21.70 -9.98 18.26
N ASN A 79 22.52 -9.36 19.10
CA ASN A 79 22.24 -9.20 20.51
C ASN A 79 21.41 -7.93 20.77
N SER A 80 20.12 -8.13 20.98
CA SER A 80 19.16 -7.06 21.31
C SER A 80 18.97 -6.88 22.83
N GLY A 81 19.78 -7.57 23.64
CA GLY A 81 19.75 -7.52 25.09
C GLY A 81 20.72 -6.48 25.68
N PRO A 82 20.58 -6.13 26.98
CA PRO A 82 21.42 -5.16 27.65
C PRO A 82 22.78 -5.72 28.13
N ILE A 83 23.03 -7.02 27.98
CA ILE A 83 24.23 -7.70 28.47
C ILE A 83 24.92 -8.47 27.35
N SER A 84 26.24 -8.66 27.45
CA SER A 84 26.99 -9.48 26.49
C SER A 84 26.58 -10.96 26.61
N VAL A 85 26.38 -11.58 25.45
CA VAL A 85 25.93 -12.97 25.32
C VAL A 85 27.05 -13.80 24.73
N LYS A 86 27.35 -14.93 25.37
CA LYS A 86 28.34 -15.89 24.87
C LYS A 86 27.63 -17.05 24.21
N VAL A 87 27.74 -17.17 22.89
CA VAL A 87 27.24 -18.29 22.11
C VAL A 87 28.24 -19.44 22.22
N VAL A 88 27.76 -20.61 22.61
CA VAL A 88 28.62 -21.80 22.82
C VAL A 88 28.35 -22.91 21.83
N ARG A 89 27.16 -22.96 21.24
CA ARG A 89 26.78 -23.97 20.24
C ARG A 89 25.76 -23.41 19.27
N VAL A 90 25.89 -23.78 18.01
CA VAL A 90 24.88 -23.58 16.97
C VAL A 90 24.49 -24.94 16.44
N TRP A 91 23.20 -25.22 16.32
CA TRP A 91 22.67 -26.46 15.77
C TRP A 91 21.81 -26.14 14.56
N VAL A 92 21.91 -26.95 13.52
CA VAL A 92 20.88 -27.00 12.48
C VAL A 92 19.98 -28.18 12.83
N ILE A 93 18.66 -27.99 12.82
CA ILE A 93 17.69 -29.02 13.20
C ILE A 93 16.75 -29.24 12.02
N GLU A 94 16.64 -30.48 11.55
CA GLU A 94 15.64 -30.86 10.56
C GLU A 94 14.24 -30.78 11.20
N ASN A 95 13.33 -30.05 10.57
CA ASN A 95 11.99 -29.80 11.12
C ASN A 95 11.12 -31.08 11.21
N ARG A 96 11.29 -32.01 10.26
CA ARG A 96 10.42 -33.20 10.18
C ARG A 96 10.78 -34.25 11.24
N THR A 97 12.07 -34.49 11.42
CA THR A 97 12.60 -35.54 12.31
C THR A 97 13.01 -35.01 13.68
N GLY A 98 13.26 -33.69 13.78
CA GLY A 98 13.88 -33.08 14.96
C GLY A 98 15.35 -33.44 15.13
N ALA A 99 15.96 -34.12 14.15
CA ALA A 99 17.36 -34.54 14.21
C ALA A 99 18.31 -33.35 13.95
N PRO A 100 19.45 -33.29 14.65
CA PRO A 100 20.48 -32.30 14.35
C PRO A 100 21.21 -32.63 13.04
N LEU A 101 21.63 -31.58 12.33
CA LEU A 101 22.48 -31.60 11.15
C LEU A 101 23.75 -30.77 11.46
N PRO A 102 24.96 -31.33 11.27
CA PRO A 102 25.23 -32.75 11.03
C PRO A 102 24.91 -33.60 12.27
N ALA A 103 24.77 -34.91 12.10
CA ALA A 103 24.49 -35.82 13.23
C ALA A 103 25.62 -35.85 14.28
N ASP A 104 26.84 -35.51 13.88
CA ASP A 104 28.05 -35.68 14.67
C ASP A 104 28.30 -34.55 15.68
N GLY A 105 27.50 -33.47 15.67
CA GLY A 105 27.65 -32.42 16.67
C GLY A 105 27.12 -31.04 16.27
N PRO A 106 27.38 -30.01 17.11
CA PRO A 106 27.01 -28.65 16.79
C PRO A 106 27.86 -28.13 15.63
N CYS A 107 27.23 -27.27 14.82
CA CYS A 107 27.82 -26.58 13.69
C CYS A 107 28.98 -25.66 14.11
N LEU A 108 28.81 -24.96 15.23
CA LEU A 108 29.85 -24.11 15.82
C LEU A 108 30.51 -24.83 16.99
N ALA A 109 31.83 -25.02 16.91
CA ALA A 109 32.64 -25.58 17.99
C ALA A 109 33.27 -24.52 18.90
N ASP A 110 33.49 -23.30 18.39
CA ASP A 110 34.12 -22.21 19.11
C ASP A 110 33.12 -21.31 19.85
N GLN A 111 33.58 -20.66 20.93
CA GLN A 111 32.76 -19.73 21.69
C GLN A 111 32.87 -18.32 21.12
N ILE A 112 31.73 -17.72 20.77
CA ILE A 112 31.68 -16.35 20.26
C ILE A 112 30.98 -15.46 21.30
N THR A 113 31.55 -14.29 21.56
CA THR A 113 30.92 -13.27 22.42
C THR A 113 30.29 -12.20 21.54
N ILE A 114 29.04 -11.87 21.83
CA ILE A 114 28.25 -10.86 21.12
C ILE A 114 27.88 -9.77 22.11
N ASP A 115 28.41 -8.58 21.93
CA ASP A 115 28.14 -7.44 22.80
C ASP A 115 26.76 -6.81 22.53
N PRO A 116 26.20 -6.05 23.48
CA PRO A 116 24.91 -5.39 23.31
C PRO A 116 24.84 -4.53 22.04
N GLY A 117 23.82 -4.76 21.20
CA GLY A 117 23.62 -4.07 19.93
C GLY A 117 24.49 -4.55 18.78
N GLN A 118 25.37 -5.52 19.00
CA GLN A 118 26.22 -6.09 17.97
C GLN A 118 25.46 -7.17 17.17
N GLU A 119 25.69 -7.19 15.86
CA GLU A 119 25.32 -8.27 14.96
C GLU A 119 26.58 -8.98 14.47
N ILE A 120 26.54 -10.31 14.45
CA ILE A 120 27.59 -11.14 13.88
C ILE A 120 27.01 -12.08 12.82
N SER A 121 27.83 -12.41 11.83
CA SER A 121 27.55 -13.46 10.85
C SER A 121 28.31 -14.73 11.22
N ILE A 122 27.64 -15.88 11.13
CA ILE A 122 28.22 -17.21 11.35
C ILE A 122 27.94 -18.05 10.10
N GLU A 123 29.00 -18.54 9.47
CA GLU A 123 28.91 -19.45 8.34
C GLU A 123 28.40 -20.82 8.83
N VAL A 124 27.27 -21.26 8.26
CA VAL A 124 26.60 -22.50 8.65
C VAL A 124 26.34 -23.44 7.47
N GLY A 125 26.77 -23.05 6.26
CA GLY A 125 26.64 -23.86 5.04
C GLY A 125 27.28 -25.24 5.17
N HIS A 126 28.49 -25.30 5.72
CA HIS A 126 29.23 -26.55 5.92
C HIS A 126 28.56 -27.55 6.89
N CYS A 127 27.54 -27.12 7.64
CA CYS A 127 26.83 -27.95 8.60
C CYS A 127 25.62 -28.66 7.99
N ILE A 128 25.26 -28.31 6.76
CA ILE A 128 24.14 -28.92 6.06
C ILE A 128 24.71 -29.84 5.00
N PRO A 129 24.35 -31.13 4.98
CA PRO A 129 24.80 -32.05 3.93
C PRO A 129 24.41 -31.52 2.53
N ASP A 130 25.32 -31.63 1.57
CA ASP A 130 25.12 -31.14 0.19
C ASP A 130 23.92 -31.79 -0.52
N ASP A 131 23.47 -32.95 -0.08
CA ASP A 131 22.31 -33.67 -0.61
C ASP A 131 21.00 -33.39 0.16
N PHE A 132 21.08 -32.65 1.27
CA PHE A 132 19.92 -32.40 2.12
C PHE A 132 18.89 -31.51 1.43
N THR A 133 17.63 -31.94 1.44
CA THR A 133 16.50 -31.16 0.93
C THR A 133 15.33 -31.23 1.89
N GLY A 134 14.91 -30.09 2.44
CA GLY A 134 13.86 -30.04 3.46
C GLY A 134 13.86 -28.73 4.24
N PHE A 135 12.97 -28.64 5.23
CA PHE A 135 12.91 -27.50 6.14
C PHE A 135 13.83 -27.71 7.33
N VAL A 136 14.64 -26.70 7.64
CA VAL A 136 15.54 -26.67 8.80
C VAL A 136 15.26 -25.46 9.67
N LEU A 137 15.70 -25.54 10.92
CA LEU A 137 15.70 -24.45 11.88
C LEU A 137 17.06 -24.36 12.56
N PHE A 138 17.57 -23.15 12.76
CA PHE A 138 18.86 -22.91 13.39
C PHE A 138 18.64 -22.57 14.85
N LYS A 139 19.30 -23.31 15.74
CA LYS A 139 19.19 -23.15 17.19
C LYS A 139 20.53 -22.73 17.76
N VAL A 140 20.59 -21.52 18.30
CA VAL A 140 21.76 -20.96 18.96
C VAL A 140 21.63 -21.13 20.47
N VAL A 141 22.65 -21.67 21.11
CA VAL A 141 22.69 -21.93 22.55
C VAL A 141 23.75 -21.08 23.23
N THR A 142 23.38 -20.40 24.32
CA THR A 142 24.26 -19.53 25.10
C THR A 142 24.95 -20.27 26.24
N SER A 143 26.05 -19.72 26.76
CA SER A 143 26.77 -20.27 27.92
C SER A 143 25.92 -20.32 29.19
N ARG A 144 24.91 -19.46 29.29
CA ARG A 144 23.93 -19.44 30.39
C ARG A 144 22.76 -20.40 30.17
N GLY A 145 22.80 -21.21 29.12
CA GLY A 145 21.86 -22.30 28.86
C GLY A 145 20.53 -21.88 28.23
N ARG A 146 20.44 -20.67 27.63
CA ARG A 146 19.29 -20.32 26.79
C ARG A 146 19.49 -20.80 25.37
N ALA A 147 18.38 -21.12 24.73
CA ALA A 147 18.33 -21.41 23.32
C ALA A 147 17.42 -20.41 22.63
N PHE A 148 17.86 -19.93 21.47
CA PHE A 148 17.12 -19.08 20.57
C PHE A 148 17.05 -19.79 19.22
N THR A 149 15.97 -19.61 18.48
CA THR A 149 15.73 -20.30 17.20
C THR A 149 15.45 -19.31 16.09
N SER A 150 15.90 -19.63 14.87
CA SER A 150 15.50 -18.92 13.65
C SER A 150 14.08 -19.29 13.22
N ASP A 151 13.58 -18.61 12.20
CA ASP A 151 12.44 -19.08 11.41
C ASP A 151 12.80 -20.36 10.63
N LEU A 152 11.77 -21.08 10.18
CA LEU A 152 11.92 -22.25 9.32
C LEU A 152 12.41 -21.84 7.93
N VAL A 153 13.44 -22.52 7.44
CA VAL A 153 14.02 -22.24 6.13
C VAL A 153 14.10 -23.50 5.30
N TYR A 154 13.68 -23.40 4.04
CA TYR A 154 13.75 -24.50 3.09
C TYR A 154 15.14 -24.54 2.44
N ILE A 155 15.78 -25.69 2.53
CA ILE A 155 17.06 -26.01 1.91
C ILE A 155 16.80 -26.98 0.77
N ARG A 156 17.49 -26.80 -0.35
CA ARG A 156 17.50 -27.69 -1.48
C ARG A 156 18.95 -27.98 -1.86
N GLU A 157 19.31 -29.26 -1.85
CA GLU A 157 20.67 -29.71 -2.18
C GLU A 157 21.72 -28.94 -1.36
N GLY A 158 21.54 -28.92 -0.03
CA GLY A 158 22.45 -28.27 0.92
C GLY A 158 22.46 -26.73 0.89
N ARG A 159 21.75 -26.12 -0.06
CA ARG A 159 21.77 -24.67 -0.30
C ARG A 159 20.40 -24.04 -0.11
N LEU A 160 20.39 -22.74 0.21
CA LEU A 160 19.21 -21.91 0.04
C LEU A 160 18.84 -21.92 -1.45
N PRO A 161 17.61 -22.33 -1.82
CA PRO A 161 17.18 -22.23 -3.20
C PRO A 161 17.32 -20.78 -3.67
N SER A 162 17.67 -20.58 -4.93
CA SER A 162 17.72 -19.24 -5.56
C SER A 162 16.36 -18.50 -5.55
N PHE A 163 15.29 -19.17 -5.08
CA PHE A 163 13.94 -18.66 -4.89
C PHE A 163 13.48 -18.63 -3.42
N ALA A 164 14.34 -18.99 -2.46
CA ALA A 164 14.00 -18.96 -1.03
C ALA A 164 14.10 -17.54 -0.51
N PHE A 165 13.09 -16.76 -0.88
CA PHE A 165 12.78 -15.51 -0.24
C PHE A 165 11.86 -15.81 0.94
N PRO A 166 12.38 -15.95 2.18
CA PRO A 166 11.58 -16.34 3.34
C PRO A 166 10.50 -15.31 3.68
N HIS A 167 10.61 -14.10 3.12
CA HIS A 167 9.66 -13.03 3.35
C HIS A 167 9.07 -12.53 2.03
N THR A 168 7.88 -11.97 2.11
CA THR A 168 7.21 -11.32 0.98
C THR A 168 7.03 -9.85 1.28
N LEU A 169 7.58 -8.98 0.42
CA LEU A 169 7.32 -7.56 0.40
C LEU A 169 6.19 -7.29 -0.59
N THR A 170 5.06 -6.78 -0.11
CA THR A 170 3.93 -6.39 -0.93
C THR A 170 4.01 -4.91 -1.29
N VAL A 171 3.87 -4.58 -2.56
CA VAL A 171 3.82 -3.19 -3.03
C VAL A 171 2.50 -2.95 -3.72
N SER A 172 1.73 -1.99 -3.21
CA SER A 172 0.45 -1.57 -3.78
C SER A 172 0.59 -0.20 -4.42
N ILE A 173 0.07 -0.06 -5.64
CA ILE A 173 -0.08 1.22 -6.34
C ILE A 173 -1.58 1.48 -6.44
N VAL A 174 -2.01 2.61 -5.91
CA VAL A 174 -3.43 2.99 -5.80
C VAL A 174 -3.68 4.26 -6.61
N ASN A 175 -4.85 4.36 -7.25
CA ASN A 175 -5.29 5.51 -8.04
C ASN A 175 -4.42 5.78 -9.29
N MET A 176 -4.10 4.72 -10.05
CA MET A 176 -3.36 4.78 -11.31
C MET A 176 -4.15 5.46 -12.45
N ARG A 177 -3.45 6.11 -13.38
CA ARG A 177 -4.03 6.69 -14.61
C ARG A 177 -3.99 5.68 -15.75
N ARG A 178 -5.13 5.50 -16.41
CA ARG A 178 -5.27 4.67 -17.61
C ARG A 178 -4.23 5.05 -18.68
N GLY A 179 -3.67 4.04 -19.34
CA GLY A 179 -2.72 4.21 -20.43
C GLY A 179 -1.29 4.54 -19.99
N ARG A 180 -1.07 4.85 -18.71
CA ARG A 180 0.28 5.04 -18.14
C ARG A 180 0.90 3.71 -17.74
N THR A 181 2.22 3.66 -17.82
CA THR A 181 3.03 2.51 -17.40
C THR A 181 3.68 2.84 -16.06
N TYR A 182 3.40 2.02 -15.06
CA TYR A 182 3.97 2.10 -13.73
C TYR A 182 5.07 1.06 -13.58
N THR A 183 6.22 1.46 -13.06
CA THR A 183 7.34 0.55 -12.78
C THR A 183 7.71 0.68 -11.31
N VAL A 184 7.70 -0.44 -10.60
CA VAL A 184 8.23 -0.55 -9.24
C VAL A 184 9.61 -1.17 -9.33
N THR A 185 10.59 -0.57 -8.66
CA THR A 185 11.92 -1.17 -8.45
C THR A 185 12.16 -1.38 -6.97
N VAL A 186 12.73 -2.53 -6.62
CA VAL A 186 13.10 -2.92 -5.26
C VAL A 186 14.61 -3.14 -5.26
N GLU A 187 15.33 -2.28 -4.56
CA GLU A 187 16.79 -2.32 -4.47
C GLU A 187 17.21 -2.58 -3.01
N PRO A 188 18.06 -3.58 -2.74
CA PRO A 188 18.58 -3.78 -1.40
C PRO A 188 19.54 -2.63 -1.01
N VAL A 189 19.39 -2.14 0.21
CA VAL A 189 20.26 -1.10 0.81
C VAL A 189 21.46 -1.73 1.53
N ASN A 190 21.29 -2.97 2.03
CA ASN A 190 22.30 -3.77 2.71
C ASN A 190 22.38 -5.18 2.09
N SER A 191 22.74 -6.21 2.87
CA SER A 191 22.89 -7.61 2.44
C SER A 191 21.58 -8.32 2.04
N GLY A 192 20.45 -7.61 1.98
CA GLY A 192 19.18 -8.16 1.48
C GLY A 192 19.22 -8.47 -0.02
N ASP A 193 18.32 -9.32 -0.49
CA ASP A 193 18.05 -9.55 -1.91
C ASP A 193 16.54 -9.66 -2.15
N ALA A 194 16.11 -9.32 -3.36
CA ALA A 194 14.70 -9.29 -3.74
C ALA A 194 14.49 -9.84 -5.15
N GLU A 195 13.40 -10.59 -5.36
CA GLU A 195 12.99 -11.06 -6.67
C GLU A 195 11.46 -10.97 -6.86
N PRO A 196 10.98 -10.45 -7.99
CA PRO A 196 11.77 -9.79 -9.04
C PRO A 196 12.32 -8.43 -8.58
N LYS A 197 13.49 -7.99 -9.03
CA LYS A 197 13.99 -6.62 -8.68
C LYS A 197 13.15 -5.48 -9.28
N ARG A 198 12.37 -5.80 -10.31
CA ARG A 198 11.56 -4.83 -11.06
C ARG A 198 10.24 -5.45 -11.51
N PHE A 199 9.16 -4.70 -11.33
CA PHE A 199 7.85 -5.02 -11.86
C PHE A 199 7.34 -3.86 -12.71
N THR A 200 6.79 -4.15 -13.88
CA THR A 200 6.22 -3.13 -14.78
C THR A 200 4.77 -3.48 -15.11
N HIS A 201 3.89 -2.50 -15.00
CA HIS A 201 2.46 -2.66 -15.22
C HIS A 201 1.87 -1.50 -16.02
N LYS A 202 1.01 -1.78 -17.00
CA LYS A 202 0.28 -0.75 -17.74
C LYS A 202 -1.15 -0.67 -17.24
N ALA A 203 -1.54 0.49 -16.73
CA ALA A 203 -2.88 0.71 -16.22
C ALA A 203 -3.90 0.76 -17.38
N THR A 204 -5.03 0.12 -17.15
CA THR A 204 -6.19 -0.01 -18.05
C THR A 204 -7.44 0.53 -17.34
N ALA A 205 -8.57 0.60 -18.04
CA ALA A 205 -9.83 1.05 -17.44
C ALA A 205 -10.36 0.13 -16.31
N SER A 206 -9.88 -1.11 -16.23
CA SER A 206 -10.39 -2.11 -15.28
C SER A 206 -9.49 -2.31 -14.06
N ASN A 207 -8.36 -1.61 -13.96
CA ASN A 207 -7.35 -1.84 -12.92
C ASN A 207 -6.64 -0.55 -12.49
N GLU A 208 -7.39 0.33 -11.81
CA GLU A 208 -6.85 1.55 -11.20
C GLU A 208 -5.92 1.26 -10.01
N ASN A 209 -5.98 0.04 -9.46
CA ASN A 209 -5.17 -0.41 -8.34
C ASN A 209 -4.44 -1.71 -8.71
N VAL A 210 -3.18 -1.84 -8.32
CA VAL A 210 -2.42 -3.07 -8.49
C VAL A 210 -1.62 -3.37 -7.23
N THR A 211 -1.59 -4.64 -6.83
CA THR A 211 -0.72 -5.14 -5.76
C THR A 211 0.20 -6.20 -6.34
N VAL A 212 1.48 -6.08 -6.07
CA VAL A 212 2.51 -7.04 -6.48
C VAL A 212 3.26 -7.54 -5.25
N ALA A 213 3.62 -8.82 -5.27
CA ALA A 213 4.43 -9.45 -4.25
C ALA A 213 5.87 -9.63 -4.76
N PHE A 214 6.83 -9.26 -3.93
CA PHE A 214 8.24 -9.46 -4.13
C PHE A 214 8.74 -10.44 -3.08
N GLY A 215 9.42 -11.50 -3.50
CA GLY A 215 10.21 -12.31 -2.58
C GLY A 215 11.37 -11.47 -2.08
N THR A 216 11.60 -11.44 -0.76
CA THR A 216 12.73 -10.76 -0.12
C THR A 216 13.41 -11.63 0.95
N THR A 217 14.71 -11.45 1.15
CA THR A 217 15.42 -11.89 2.36
C THR A 217 15.30 -10.82 3.46
N ALA A 218 15.76 -11.11 4.68
CA ALA A 218 15.79 -10.10 5.73
C ALA A 218 16.80 -8.99 5.37
N GLY A 219 16.41 -7.72 5.49
CA GLY A 219 17.23 -6.60 5.05
C GLY A 219 16.46 -5.29 4.93
N ALA A 220 17.17 -4.23 4.57
CA ALA A 220 16.58 -2.94 4.23
C ALA A 220 16.48 -2.80 2.72
N PHE A 221 15.31 -2.39 2.22
CA PHE A 221 15.01 -2.26 0.80
C PHE A 221 14.52 -0.85 0.49
N LYS A 222 15.01 -0.31 -0.62
CA LYS A 222 14.55 0.94 -1.21
C LYS A 222 13.57 0.60 -2.33
N VAL A 223 12.31 0.94 -2.13
CA VAL A 223 11.23 0.75 -3.09
C VAL A 223 10.96 2.07 -3.81
N THR A 224 11.04 2.07 -5.13
CA THR A 224 10.87 3.27 -5.95
C THR A 224 9.77 3.07 -6.99
N LEU A 225 8.88 4.05 -7.12
CA LEU A 225 7.83 4.06 -8.13
C LEU A 225 8.14 5.04 -9.27
N TYR A 226 8.02 4.57 -10.50
CA TYR A 226 8.11 5.36 -11.72
C TYR A 226 6.80 5.34 -12.50
N GLU A 227 6.41 6.47 -13.09
CA GLU A 227 5.30 6.63 -14.04
C GLU A 227 5.88 7.04 -15.40
N ASN A 228 5.64 6.24 -16.44
CA ASN A 228 6.21 6.39 -17.78
C ASN A 228 7.74 6.58 -17.77
N GLY A 229 8.45 5.88 -16.88
CA GLY A 229 9.90 5.96 -16.72
C GLY A 229 10.40 7.20 -15.95
N ARG A 230 9.51 8.04 -15.43
CA ARG A 230 9.86 9.20 -14.59
C ARG A 230 9.51 8.93 -13.14
N LEU A 231 10.35 9.40 -12.21
CA LEU A 231 10.11 9.27 -10.78
C LEU A 231 8.81 9.99 -10.38
N VAL A 232 7.92 9.30 -9.68
CA VAL A 232 6.66 9.90 -9.22
C VAL A 232 6.93 10.78 -7.99
N GLN A 233 6.54 12.05 -8.03
CA GLN A 233 6.66 12.94 -6.88
C GLN A 233 5.39 12.84 -6.00
N LEU A 234 5.52 12.23 -4.83
CA LEU A 234 4.42 12.07 -3.86
C LEU A 234 4.59 12.93 -2.59
N GLY A 235 5.63 13.77 -2.55
CA GLY A 235 6.08 14.48 -1.35
C GLY A 235 7.32 13.84 -0.73
N GLU A 236 7.96 14.58 0.18
CA GLU A 236 9.19 14.13 0.84
C GLU A 236 8.98 12.81 1.60
N GLY A 237 9.90 11.85 1.41
CA GLY A 237 9.88 10.55 2.08
C GLY A 237 8.80 9.57 1.61
N ARG A 238 7.95 9.93 0.63
CA ARG A 238 6.89 9.04 0.11
C ARG A 238 7.26 8.29 -1.17
N ASN A 239 8.29 8.73 -1.88
CA ASN A 239 8.90 8.02 -3.00
C ASN A 239 10.29 8.62 -3.29
N PRO A 240 11.39 7.85 -3.18
CA PRO A 240 11.46 6.43 -2.79
C PRO A 240 11.11 6.21 -1.32
N VAL A 241 10.68 4.98 -0.98
CA VAL A 241 10.39 4.53 0.39
C VAL A 241 11.43 3.50 0.80
N THR A 242 11.97 3.60 2.01
CA THR A 242 12.84 2.58 2.59
C THR A 242 12.06 1.75 3.61
N VAL A 243 12.10 0.43 3.48
CA VAL A 243 11.46 -0.52 4.39
C VAL A 243 12.47 -1.53 4.89
N SER A 244 12.27 -2.05 6.11
CA SER A 244 13.10 -3.12 6.67
C SER A 244 12.26 -4.37 6.84
N VAL A 245 12.63 -5.45 6.15
CA VAL A 245 11.95 -6.75 6.19
C VAL A 245 12.70 -7.65 7.19
N PRO A 246 12.00 -8.41 8.07
CA PRO A 246 10.54 -8.65 8.10
C PRO A 246 9.70 -7.63 8.88
N ASP A 247 10.32 -6.61 9.48
CA ASP A 247 9.63 -5.67 10.38
C ASP A 247 8.49 -4.89 9.67
N GLN A 248 8.65 -4.60 8.38
CA GLN A 248 7.66 -3.99 7.49
C GLN A 248 7.64 -4.71 6.14
N THR A 249 6.49 -5.32 5.81
CA THR A 249 6.31 -6.16 4.61
C THR A 249 5.33 -5.56 3.59
N SER A 250 4.94 -4.29 3.75
CA SER A 250 4.05 -3.62 2.80
C SER A 250 4.44 -2.17 2.53
N VAL A 251 4.35 -1.77 1.27
CA VAL A 251 4.49 -0.38 0.81
C VAL A 251 3.27 -0.02 -0.02
N VAL A 252 2.66 1.12 0.28
CA VAL A 252 1.51 1.63 -0.48
C VAL A 252 1.88 2.98 -1.09
N PHE A 253 1.87 3.04 -2.41
CA PHE A 253 1.93 4.28 -3.16
C PHE A 253 0.51 4.71 -3.52
N ASP A 254 -0.06 5.58 -2.68
CA ASP A 254 -1.28 6.30 -3.04
C ASP A 254 -0.89 7.51 -3.89
N LEU A 255 -1.30 7.50 -5.16
CA LEU A 255 -1.05 8.61 -6.07
C LEU A 255 -1.89 9.86 -5.72
N GLY A 256 -2.77 9.77 -4.71
CA GLY A 256 -3.57 10.89 -4.18
C GLY A 256 -4.61 11.42 -5.17
N ARG A 257 -4.82 10.71 -6.28
CA ARG A 257 -5.74 11.11 -7.35
C ARG A 257 -7.13 10.68 -6.91
N ARG A 258 -8.03 11.65 -6.71
CA ARG A 258 -9.40 11.37 -6.27
C ARG A 258 -10.16 10.71 -7.41
N SER A 259 -11.10 9.82 -7.07
CA SER A 259 -11.98 9.20 -8.07
C SER A 259 -12.74 10.31 -8.82
N VAL A 260 -12.59 10.32 -10.15
CA VAL A 260 -13.36 11.21 -11.03
C VAL A 260 -14.75 10.59 -11.16
N GLU A 261 -15.78 11.34 -10.80
CA GLU A 261 -17.17 10.89 -10.94
C GLU A 261 -17.72 11.34 -12.29
N ARG A 262 -18.38 10.42 -13.00
CA ARG A 262 -19.05 10.73 -14.26
C ARG A 262 -20.22 11.67 -13.98
N VAL A 263 -20.28 12.78 -14.71
CA VAL A 263 -21.42 13.70 -14.71
C VAL A 263 -21.94 13.83 -16.12
N ASP A 264 -23.25 13.83 -16.30
CA ASP A 264 -23.85 14.00 -17.63
C ASP A 264 -23.54 15.39 -18.19
N LEU A 265 -23.27 15.44 -19.49
CA LEU A 265 -23.05 16.69 -20.20
C LEU A 265 -24.39 17.45 -20.26
N GLN A 266 -24.38 18.72 -19.86
CA GLN A 266 -25.57 19.56 -19.89
C GLN A 266 -25.66 20.23 -21.26
N VAL A 267 -26.74 19.95 -21.98
CA VAL A 267 -27.00 20.55 -23.28
C VAL A 267 -28.00 21.69 -23.14
N SER A 268 -27.72 22.81 -23.79
CA SER A 268 -28.68 23.90 -23.96
C SER A 268 -28.84 24.24 -25.44
N LEU A 269 -30.09 24.43 -25.84
CA LEU A 269 -30.46 24.71 -27.22
C LEU A 269 -30.85 26.18 -27.33
N ARG A 270 -30.23 26.90 -28.28
CA ARG A 270 -30.61 28.27 -28.61
C ARG A 270 -30.95 28.37 -30.08
N ALA A 271 -32.18 28.72 -30.38
CA ALA A 271 -32.65 28.88 -31.74
C ALA A 271 -32.81 30.37 -32.07
N VAL A 272 -32.27 30.80 -33.21
CA VAL A 272 -32.34 32.17 -33.70
C VAL A 272 -33.06 32.16 -35.05
N PRO A 273 -34.22 32.82 -35.17
CA PRO A 273 -34.91 32.93 -36.45
C PRO A 273 -34.07 33.71 -37.45
N LYS A 274 -33.98 33.21 -38.68
CA LYS A 274 -33.32 33.87 -39.80
C LYS A 274 -34.22 33.77 -41.03
N THR A 275 -34.87 34.87 -41.37
CA THR A 275 -35.66 34.92 -42.60
C THR A 275 -34.70 34.93 -43.80
N VAL A 276 -34.74 33.88 -44.62
CA VAL A 276 -33.95 33.77 -45.85
C VAL A 276 -34.91 33.59 -47.00
N ARG A 277 -34.96 34.56 -47.92
CA ARG A 277 -35.70 34.39 -49.17
C ARG A 277 -34.93 33.46 -50.08
N LEU A 278 -35.48 32.28 -50.36
CA LEU A 278 -34.91 31.38 -51.35
C LEU A 278 -35.06 32.02 -52.74
N GLN A 279 -33.92 32.25 -53.39
CA GLN A 279 -33.86 32.88 -54.71
C GLN A 279 -34.46 31.91 -55.75
N GLY A 280 -35.73 32.12 -56.13
CA GLY A 280 -36.38 31.38 -57.23
C GLY A 280 -37.64 30.57 -56.88
N GLY A 281 -38.14 30.59 -55.65
CA GLY A 281 -39.41 29.96 -55.26
C GLY A 281 -40.41 31.00 -54.75
N SER A 282 -41.70 30.87 -55.10
CA SER A 282 -42.78 31.73 -54.58
C SER A 282 -43.16 31.44 -53.12
N ASP A 283 -42.44 30.53 -52.45
CA ASP A 283 -42.64 30.20 -51.04
C ASP A 283 -41.45 30.71 -50.22
N ASP A 284 -41.69 31.75 -49.43
CA ASP A 284 -40.78 32.19 -48.38
C ASP A 284 -40.69 31.07 -47.33
N SER A 285 -39.56 30.35 -47.27
CA SER A 285 -39.28 29.42 -46.18
C SER A 285 -38.52 30.15 -45.05
N GLU A 286 -38.99 29.95 -43.81
CA GLU A 286 -38.31 30.48 -42.65
C GLU A 286 -37.26 29.48 -42.19
N ILE A 287 -36.00 29.93 -42.09
CA ILE A 287 -34.90 29.11 -41.60
C ILE A 287 -34.61 29.52 -40.16
N VAL A 288 -34.52 28.55 -39.27
CA VAL A 288 -34.09 28.77 -37.89
C VAL A 288 -32.71 28.17 -37.71
N THR A 289 -31.74 28.98 -37.30
CA THR A 289 -30.42 28.48 -36.95
C THR A 289 -30.43 28.06 -35.48
N LEU A 290 -30.27 26.75 -35.24
CA LEU A 290 -30.16 26.12 -33.95
C LEU A 290 -28.68 26.00 -33.55
N MET A 291 -28.32 26.64 -32.44
CA MET A 291 -27.04 26.49 -31.77
C MET A 291 -27.15 25.47 -30.64
N VAL A 292 -26.30 24.46 -30.67
CA VAL A 292 -26.22 23.43 -29.62
C VAL A 292 -25.00 23.72 -28.74
N TYR A 293 -25.26 24.14 -27.51
CA TYR A 293 -24.22 24.36 -26.50
C TYR A 293 -24.13 23.19 -25.56
N VAL A 294 -22.92 22.77 -25.24
CA VAL A 294 -22.63 21.74 -24.26
C VAL A 294 -21.81 22.35 -23.14
N SER A 295 -22.20 22.03 -21.92
CA SER A 295 -21.51 22.45 -20.71
C SER A 295 -21.14 21.25 -19.87
N LEU A 296 -19.94 21.32 -19.29
CA LEU A 296 -19.47 20.36 -18.30
C LEU A 296 -19.74 20.97 -16.91
N PRO A 297 -20.80 20.57 -16.18
CA PRO A 297 -21.17 21.21 -14.92
C PRO A 297 -20.10 21.02 -13.86
N LYS A 298 -19.84 22.06 -13.06
CA LYS A 298 -18.92 21.98 -11.92
C LYS A 298 -19.58 21.24 -10.74
N GLY A 299 -19.13 20.04 -10.44
CA GLY A 299 -19.65 19.21 -9.34
C GLY A 299 -19.20 19.72 -7.96
N PRO A 300 -20.03 19.62 -6.91
CA PRO A 300 -19.62 19.99 -5.56
C PRO A 300 -18.68 18.92 -4.97
N GLY A 301 -17.41 19.29 -4.77
CA GLY A 301 -16.50 18.58 -3.86
C GLY A 301 -15.72 17.38 -4.42
N LYS A 302 -15.82 17.07 -5.72
CA LYS A 302 -15.02 16.00 -6.37
C LYS A 302 -14.21 16.56 -7.55
N GLU A 303 -13.06 15.94 -7.82
CA GLU A 303 -12.25 16.29 -8.99
C GLU A 303 -13.01 15.87 -10.26
N GLN A 304 -13.16 16.80 -11.19
CA GLN A 304 -13.68 16.57 -12.53
C GLN A 304 -12.54 16.74 -13.51
N GLU A 305 -12.54 15.92 -14.55
CA GLU A 305 -11.55 15.99 -15.63
C GLU A 305 -12.07 16.83 -16.80
N ASP A 306 -11.15 17.25 -17.65
CA ASP A 306 -11.50 17.82 -18.94
C ASP A 306 -12.10 16.73 -19.84
N VAL A 307 -13.11 17.08 -20.63
CA VAL A 307 -13.82 16.16 -21.54
C VAL A 307 -13.71 16.65 -22.97
N THR A 308 -13.13 15.85 -23.86
CA THR A 308 -13.07 16.14 -25.29
C THR A 308 -14.27 15.56 -26.00
N ILE A 309 -15.03 16.40 -26.71
CA ILE A 309 -16.22 15.97 -27.47
C ILE A 309 -15.78 15.16 -28.68
N THR A 310 -16.20 13.90 -28.73
CA THR A 310 -15.82 12.95 -29.77
C THR A 310 -16.90 12.76 -30.83
N GLY A 311 -18.16 13.10 -30.54
CA GLY A 311 -19.24 12.96 -31.50
C GLY A 311 -20.51 13.73 -31.17
N PHE A 312 -21.29 14.00 -32.22
CA PHE A 312 -22.62 14.56 -32.18
C PHE A 312 -23.51 13.83 -33.19
N ASP A 313 -24.68 13.34 -32.75
CA ASP A 313 -25.66 12.68 -33.61
C ASP A 313 -26.87 13.58 -33.85
N GLY A 314 -26.89 14.23 -35.02
CA GLY A 314 -27.98 15.11 -35.44
C GLY A 314 -29.29 14.38 -35.74
N SER A 315 -29.30 13.06 -35.90
CA SER A 315 -30.53 12.28 -36.12
C SER A 315 -31.42 12.22 -34.88
N LEU A 316 -30.86 12.52 -33.71
CA LEU A 316 -31.56 12.58 -32.43
C LEU A 316 -32.21 13.95 -32.17
N ILE A 317 -32.22 14.85 -33.17
CA ILE A 317 -33.00 16.09 -33.14
C ILE A 317 -34.44 15.78 -33.53
N GLY A 318 -35.36 16.00 -32.60
CA GLY A 318 -36.80 15.91 -32.79
C GLY A 318 -37.46 17.27 -32.97
N PHE A 319 -38.54 17.30 -33.76
CA PHE A 319 -39.37 18.47 -33.98
C PHE A 319 -40.82 18.15 -33.57
N SER A 320 -41.46 19.08 -32.85
CA SER A 320 -42.87 18.99 -32.49
C SER A 320 -43.49 20.39 -32.45
N GLY A 321 -44.80 20.51 -32.68
CA GLY A 321 -45.48 21.81 -32.70
C GLY A 321 -46.64 21.85 -33.68
N ASN A 322 -47.13 23.06 -33.96
CA ASN A 322 -48.21 23.30 -34.94
C ASN A 322 -47.67 23.68 -36.34
N VAL A 323 -46.35 23.63 -36.53
CA VAL A 323 -45.68 23.83 -37.82
C VAL A 323 -44.83 22.60 -38.14
N ASN A 324 -44.72 22.28 -39.42
CA ASN A 324 -43.81 21.24 -39.87
C ASN A 324 -42.39 21.80 -39.96
N ALA A 325 -41.41 21.03 -39.51
CA ALA A 325 -40.01 21.42 -39.59
C ALA A 325 -39.17 20.22 -40.04
N ARG A 326 -38.07 20.50 -40.75
CA ARG A 326 -37.06 19.50 -41.08
C ARG A 326 -35.67 20.08 -40.93
N LEU A 327 -34.74 19.22 -40.55
CA LEU A 327 -33.33 19.56 -40.50
C LEU A 327 -32.76 19.63 -41.92
N LEU A 328 -32.16 20.75 -42.30
CA LEU A 328 -31.50 20.90 -43.61
C LEU A 328 -30.05 20.47 -43.56
N ARG A 329 -29.30 21.02 -42.61
CA ARG A 329 -27.87 20.76 -42.43
C ARG A 329 -27.46 20.99 -40.98
N CYS A 330 -26.44 20.27 -40.53
CA CYS A 330 -25.74 20.53 -39.28
C CYS A 330 -24.24 20.52 -39.53
N GLU A 331 -23.57 21.57 -39.09
CA GLU A 331 -22.12 21.63 -38.96
C GLU A 331 -21.76 21.26 -37.51
N THR A 332 -20.80 20.35 -37.32
CA THR A 332 -20.42 19.84 -36.00
C THR A 332 -18.97 20.18 -35.69
N PHE A 333 -18.70 20.47 -34.42
CA PHE A 333 -17.37 20.81 -33.91
C PHE A 333 -16.92 19.72 -32.94
N THR A 334 -16.26 18.68 -33.46
CA THR A 334 -15.63 17.62 -32.67
C THR A 334 -14.18 17.95 -32.32
N GLY A 335 -13.63 17.31 -31.29
CA GLY A 335 -12.27 17.59 -30.79
C GLY A 335 -12.19 18.81 -29.87
N VAL A 336 -13.33 19.40 -29.50
CA VAL A 336 -13.40 20.51 -28.55
C VAL A 336 -13.30 19.97 -27.13
N THR A 337 -12.37 20.51 -26.35
CA THR A 337 -12.19 20.16 -24.94
C THR A 337 -12.98 21.09 -24.02
N LEU A 338 -13.79 20.50 -23.15
CA LEU A 338 -14.54 21.17 -22.10
C LEU A 338 -13.83 21.01 -20.76
N SER A 339 -13.55 22.13 -20.10
CA SER A 339 -13.08 22.12 -18.72
C SER A 339 -14.24 22.23 -17.74
N PRO A 340 -14.11 21.74 -16.49
CA PRO A 340 -15.16 21.82 -15.50
C PRO A 340 -15.69 23.25 -15.29
N GLY A 341 -16.98 23.45 -15.53
CA GLY A 341 -17.66 24.74 -15.50
C GLY A 341 -17.63 25.52 -16.82
N SER A 342 -17.06 24.98 -17.90
CA SER A 342 -17.05 25.62 -19.22
C SER A 342 -18.23 25.18 -20.10
N THR A 343 -18.54 26.03 -21.06
CA THR A 343 -19.59 25.81 -22.06
C THR A 343 -19.01 26.12 -23.44
N GLN A 344 -19.26 25.26 -24.42
CA GLN A 344 -18.85 25.46 -25.82
C GLN A 344 -19.99 25.15 -26.77
N ILE A 345 -19.96 25.74 -27.97
CA ILE A 345 -20.83 25.35 -29.07
C ILE A 345 -20.24 24.12 -29.77
N ILE A 346 -21.07 23.11 -30.00
CA ILE A 346 -20.64 21.86 -30.65
C ILE A 346 -21.36 21.57 -31.97
N ALA A 347 -22.46 22.26 -32.25
CA ALA A 347 -23.17 22.14 -33.51
C ALA A 347 -23.93 23.41 -33.87
N LEU A 348 -23.99 23.69 -35.17
CA LEU A 348 -24.80 24.72 -35.82
C LEU A 348 -25.68 24.06 -36.86
N CYS A 349 -26.99 24.10 -36.65
CA CYS A 349 -27.95 23.39 -37.46
C CYS A 349 -28.96 24.36 -38.08
N ASP A 350 -29.22 24.25 -39.38
CA ASP A 350 -30.28 25.01 -40.04
C ASP A 350 -31.53 24.14 -40.15
N VAL A 351 -32.63 24.65 -39.60
CA VAL A 351 -33.95 24.01 -39.57
C VAL A 351 -34.88 24.78 -40.50
N GLU A 352 -35.44 24.12 -41.50
CA GLU A 352 -36.45 24.69 -42.38
C GLU A 352 -37.83 24.48 -41.79
N ILE A 353 -38.61 25.56 -41.70
CA ILE A 353 -40.01 25.51 -41.31
C ILE A 353 -40.87 25.49 -42.58
N GLN A 354 -41.70 24.45 -42.71
CA GLN A 354 -42.60 24.23 -43.83
C GLN A 354 -44.03 24.66 -43.48
N GLY A 355 -44.59 25.61 -44.25
CA GLY A 355 -46.04 25.70 -44.42
C GLY A 355 -46.85 26.58 -43.45
N GLY A 356 -46.40 27.79 -43.13
CA GLY A 356 -47.23 28.79 -42.42
C GLY A 356 -48.19 29.57 -43.33
N ARG A 357 -49.06 28.93 -44.12
CA ARG A 357 -50.04 29.64 -44.99
C ARG A 357 -51.32 30.11 -44.27
N GLY A 358 -51.49 29.78 -42.99
CA GLY A 358 -52.56 30.32 -42.14
C GLY A 358 -52.02 31.43 -41.25
N GLY A 359 -52.69 32.58 -41.16
CA GLY A 359 -52.24 33.77 -40.41
C GLY A 359 -52.13 33.62 -38.87
N GLY A 360 -52.03 32.39 -38.34
CA GLY A 360 -51.80 32.11 -36.93
C GLY A 360 -50.31 32.12 -36.57
N ARG A 361 -49.98 32.44 -35.31
CA ARG A 361 -48.62 32.28 -34.78
C ARG A 361 -48.27 30.80 -34.73
N GLY A 362 -47.18 30.42 -35.39
CA GLY A 362 -46.61 29.07 -35.30
C GLY A 362 -45.75 28.94 -34.06
N GLN A 363 -45.67 27.75 -33.50
CA GLN A 363 -44.80 27.38 -32.39
C GLN A 363 -44.11 26.07 -32.73
N LEU A 364 -42.77 26.09 -32.71
CA LEU A 364 -41.92 24.93 -32.96
C LEU A 364 -41.12 24.62 -31.70
N THR A 365 -41.27 23.41 -31.18
CA THR A 365 -40.43 22.85 -30.12
C THR A 365 -39.40 21.92 -30.75
N ILE A 366 -38.14 22.25 -30.53
CA ILE A 366 -36.97 21.49 -30.96
C ILE A 366 -36.44 20.75 -29.73
N SER A 367 -36.30 19.44 -29.83
CA SER A 367 -35.78 18.59 -28.75
C SER A 367 -34.54 17.82 -29.21
N LEU A 368 -33.61 17.57 -28.29
CA LEU A 368 -32.46 16.72 -28.48
C LEU A 368 -32.54 15.56 -27.47
N ALA A 369 -32.47 14.32 -27.95
CA ALA A 369 -32.50 13.14 -27.08
C ALA A 369 -31.22 13.01 -26.23
N ALA A 370 -31.32 12.26 -25.12
CA ALA A 370 -30.14 11.88 -24.33
C ALA A 370 -29.15 11.06 -25.18
N GLY A 371 -27.86 11.22 -24.93
CA GLY A 371 -26.79 10.54 -25.66
C GLY A 371 -26.45 11.14 -27.03
N ALA A 372 -27.14 12.21 -27.47
CA ALA A 372 -26.84 12.87 -28.75
C ALA A 372 -25.46 13.52 -28.81
N VAL A 373 -24.88 13.85 -27.65
CA VAL A 373 -23.48 14.29 -27.53
C VAL A 373 -22.70 13.24 -26.78
N VAL A 374 -21.54 12.87 -27.32
CA VAL A 374 -20.60 11.95 -26.68
C VAL A 374 -19.24 12.64 -26.54
N GLY A 375 -18.64 12.50 -25.36
CA GLY A 375 -17.30 12.95 -25.07
C GLY A 375 -16.46 11.87 -24.40
N GLN A 376 -15.15 12.10 -24.34
CA GLN A 376 -14.20 11.24 -23.65
C GLN A 376 -13.39 12.07 -22.66
N GLY A 377 -13.30 11.59 -21.41
CA GLY A 377 -12.47 12.22 -20.39
C GLY A 377 -10.98 12.10 -20.72
N GLU A 378 -10.24 13.20 -20.60
CA GLU A 378 -8.81 13.27 -20.93
C GLU A 378 -7.92 12.44 -19.98
N VAL A 379 -8.35 12.23 -18.74
CA VAL A 379 -7.56 11.56 -17.70
C VAL A 379 -7.96 10.09 -17.56
N THR A 380 -9.26 9.81 -17.52
CA THR A 380 -9.81 8.47 -17.27
C THR A 380 -10.13 7.71 -18.56
N GLY A 381 -10.33 8.44 -19.66
CA GLY A 381 -10.83 7.87 -20.91
C GLY A 381 -12.28 7.37 -20.81
N MET A 382 -13.02 7.72 -19.75
CA MET A 382 -14.43 7.41 -19.59
C MET A 382 -15.27 8.13 -20.66
N THR A 383 -16.36 7.48 -21.07
CA THR A 383 -17.32 8.09 -21.99
C THR A 383 -18.33 8.94 -21.22
N TYR A 384 -18.50 10.18 -21.66
CA TYR A 384 -19.49 11.14 -21.16
C TYR A 384 -20.61 11.27 -22.19
N THR A 385 -21.85 11.37 -21.74
CA THR A 385 -23.04 11.46 -22.60
C THR A 385 -23.90 12.63 -22.17
N SER A 386 -24.59 13.26 -23.12
CA SER A 386 -25.54 14.33 -22.78
C SER A 386 -26.86 13.82 -22.20
N GLY A 387 -27.44 14.63 -21.31
CA GLY A 387 -28.87 14.54 -21.01
C GLY A 387 -29.75 15.08 -22.16
N PRO A 388 -31.08 14.91 -22.08
CA PRO A 388 -32.01 15.48 -23.05
C PRO A 388 -32.14 17.00 -22.89
N ALA A 389 -32.47 17.71 -23.96
CA ALA A 389 -32.72 19.16 -23.94
C ALA A 389 -33.84 19.56 -24.91
N SER A 390 -34.54 20.66 -24.64
CA SER A 390 -35.53 21.22 -25.56
C SER A 390 -35.57 22.75 -25.52
N THR A 391 -36.04 23.35 -26.61
CA THR A 391 -36.30 24.79 -26.73
C THR A 391 -37.49 25.03 -27.64
N THR A 392 -38.21 26.12 -27.42
CA THR A 392 -39.42 26.46 -28.18
C THR A 392 -39.25 27.83 -28.82
N VAL A 393 -39.61 27.95 -30.09
CA VAL A 393 -39.51 29.17 -30.88
C VAL A 393 -40.88 29.54 -31.43
N ASP A 394 -41.24 30.81 -31.28
CA ASP A 394 -42.40 31.38 -31.94
C ASP A 394 -42.04 31.77 -33.38
N VAL A 395 -42.81 31.25 -34.33
CA VAL A 395 -42.64 31.42 -35.77
C VAL A 395 -43.63 32.48 -36.23
N LYS A 396 -43.12 33.54 -36.89
CA LYS A 396 -44.00 34.60 -37.39
C LYS A 396 -44.72 34.11 -38.65
N PRO A 397 -46.04 34.36 -38.78
CA PRO A 397 -46.73 34.08 -40.03
C PRO A 397 -46.08 34.90 -41.15
N GLY A 398 -45.76 34.23 -42.26
CA GLY A 398 -45.21 34.86 -43.45
C GLY A 398 -46.14 35.98 -43.90
N GLY A 399 -45.70 37.23 -43.74
CA GLY A 399 -46.46 38.40 -44.15
C GLY A 399 -46.55 38.41 -45.67
N GLY A 400 -47.59 37.79 -46.21
CA GLY A 400 -48.01 38.03 -47.58
C GLY A 400 -48.35 39.51 -47.70
N ASP A 401 -47.46 40.27 -48.31
CA ASP A 401 -47.62 41.70 -48.55
C ASP A 401 -48.77 41.87 -49.54
N GLY A 402 -50.00 41.95 -49.02
CA GLY A 402 -51.23 42.21 -49.75
C GLY A 402 -51.29 43.66 -50.23
N GLY A 403 -50.27 44.10 -50.97
CA GLY A 403 -50.19 45.42 -51.62
C GLY A 403 -50.95 45.47 -52.93
N GLY A 404 -52.23 45.06 -52.92
CA GLY A 404 -53.14 45.28 -54.05
C GLY A 404 -53.65 46.72 -54.05
N LYS A 405 -52.85 47.68 -54.53
CA LYS A 405 -53.37 49.00 -54.93
C LYS A 405 -54.20 48.84 -56.19
N GLY A 406 -55.51 48.72 -56.03
CA GLY A 406 -56.47 48.88 -57.11
C GLY A 406 -56.35 50.27 -57.71
N GLY A 407 -56.08 50.33 -59.01
CA GLY A 407 -56.31 51.53 -59.82
C GLY A 407 -57.81 51.76 -59.93
N GLY A 408 -58.27 52.87 -59.33
CA GLY A 408 -59.57 53.48 -59.60
C GLY A 408 -59.32 54.79 -60.33
N GLN A 409 -59.82 54.82 -61.57
CA GLN A 409 -60.00 55.90 -62.57
C GLN A 409 -59.58 57.33 -62.25
#